data_AF-A0A1C3NZJ6-F1
#
_entry.id   AF-A0A1C3NZJ6-F1
#
_cell.length_a   1.000
_cell.length_b   1.000
_cell.length_c   1.000
_cell.angle_alpha   90.00
_cell.angle_beta   90.00
_cell.angle_gamma   90.00
#
_symmetry.space_group_name_H-M   'P 1'
#
loop_
_entity.id
_entity.type
_entity.pdbx_description
1 polymer ?
#
loop_
_entity_poly.entity_id
_entity_poly.type
_entity_poly.pdbx_seq_one_letter_code
_entity_poly.pdbx_strand_id
1 'polypeptide(L)' 'MRGLKRVRSAQTVSSGHAFVQNIRRGHDELGVELEPQLRVSAAFAELTLAV' A
#
# COMPACT_ATOMS: atom_id res chain seq x y z
N MET A 1 3.91 -13.40 -7.04
CA MET A 1 5.19 -13.14 -6.34
C MET A 1 6.09 -14.37 -6.43
N ARG A 2 7.19 -14.31 -7.20
CA ARG A 2 8.11 -15.45 -7.39
C ARG A 2 9.12 -15.47 -6.24
N GLY A 3 9.23 -16.58 -5.50
CA GLY A 3 10.29 -16.78 -4.50
C GLY A 3 9.93 -16.60 -3.02
N LEU A 4 8.66 -16.31 -2.66
CA LEU A 4 8.21 -16.33 -1.26
C LEU A 4 8.18 -17.79 -0.74
N LYS A 5 9.27 -18.22 -0.09
CA LYS A 5 9.46 -19.61 0.40
C LYS A 5 8.86 -19.89 1.78
N ARG A 6 8.38 -18.87 2.52
CA ARG A 6 7.81 -19.05 3.88
C ARG A 6 6.38 -18.53 3.95
N VAL A 7 5.45 -19.43 4.28
CA VAL A 7 4.01 -19.15 4.49
C VAL A 7 3.80 -18.04 5.54
N ARG A 8 4.63 -18.01 6.59
CA ARG A 8 4.47 -17.09 7.73
C ARG A 8 4.52 -15.61 7.35
N SER A 9 5.27 -15.24 6.31
CA SER A 9 5.36 -13.86 5.82
C SER A 9 4.63 -13.66 4.48
N ALA A 10 4.21 -14.75 3.83
CA ALA A 10 3.53 -14.67 2.54
C ALA A 10 2.23 -13.87 2.63
N GLN A 11 1.47 -14.03 3.72
CA GLN A 11 0.26 -13.25 3.97
C GLN A 11 0.57 -11.75 4.09
N THR A 12 1.46 -11.37 5.00
CA THR A 12 1.84 -9.96 5.22
C THR A 12 2.34 -9.29 3.95
N VAL A 13 3.22 -9.96 3.19
CA VAL A 13 3.74 -9.41 1.93
C VAL A 13 2.63 -9.30 0.88
N SER A 14 1.72 -10.27 0.80
CA SER A 14 0.57 -10.20 -0.12
C SER A 14 -0.38 -9.06 0.22
N SER A 15 -0.71 -8.90 1.50
CA SER A 15 -1.56 -7.81 1.99
C SER A 15 -0.93 -6.45 1.76
N GLY A 16 0.36 -6.28 2.07
CA GLY A 16 1.08 -5.05 1.81
C GLY A 16 1.13 -4.71 0.31
N HIS A 17 1.36 -5.72 -0.55
CA HIS A 17 1.33 -5.52 -1.99
C HIS A 17 -0.07 -5.11 -2.49
N ALA A 18 -1.13 -5.79 -2.02
CA ALA A 18 -2.51 -5.43 -2.37
C ALA A 18 -2.85 -3.99 -1.93
N PHE A 19 -2.44 -3.60 -0.73
CA PHE A 19 -2.63 -2.25 -0.19
C PHE A 19 -1.97 -1.17 -1.06
N VAL A 20 -0.68 -1.32 -1.38
CA VAL A 20 0.02 -0.38 -2.28
C VAL A 20 -0.66 -0.28 -3.65
N GLN A 21 -1.18 -1.40 -4.17
CA GLN A 21 -1.89 -1.41 -5.45
C GLN A 21 -3.26 -0.73 -5.38
N ASN A 22 -3.99 -0.84 -4.26
CA ASN A 22 -5.25 -0.13 -4.05
C ASN A 22 -5.02 1.38 -3.97
N ILE A 23 -3.99 1.82 -3.25
CA ILE A 23 -3.58 3.22 -3.21
C ILE A 23 -3.28 3.73 -4.63
N ARG A 24 -2.42 3.04 -5.40
CA ARG A 24 -2.10 3.46 -6.78
C ARG A 24 -3.34 3.59 -7.68
N ARG A 25 -4.35 2.74 -7.47
CA ARG A 25 -5.62 2.78 -8.23
C ARG A 25 -6.60 3.83 -7.72
N GLY A 26 -6.32 4.49 -6.59
CA GLY A 26 -7.24 5.44 -5.96
C GLY A 26 -8.45 4.76 -5.34
N HIS A 27 -8.30 3.51 -4.90
CA HIS A 27 -9.36 2.74 -4.21
C HIS A 27 -9.32 2.90 -2.69
N ASP A 28 -8.43 3.76 -2.20
CA ASP A 28 -8.27 4.08 -0.80
C ASP A 28 -8.43 5.59 -0.65
N GLU A 29 -8.93 6.03 0.50
CA GLU A 29 -9.10 7.46 0.79
C GLU A 29 -7.73 8.15 1.01
N LEU A 30 -6.69 7.36 1.31
CA LEU A 30 -5.34 7.85 1.53
C LEU A 30 -4.67 8.37 0.25
N GLY A 31 -4.10 9.59 0.33
CA GLY A 31 -3.35 10.24 -0.75
C GLY A 31 -4.19 10.61 -1.98
N VAL A 32 -5.52 10.50 -1.91
CA VAL A 32 -6.44 10.66 -3.06
C VAL A 32 -6.34 12.04 -3.72
N GLU A 33 -6.01 13.07 -2.94
CA GLU A 33 -5.89 14.46 -3.41
C GLU A 33 -4.61 14.75 -4.19
N LEU A 34 -3.63 13.84 -4.16
CA LEU A 34 -2.35 14.03 -4.82
C LEU A 34 -2.27 13.33 -6.17
N GLU A 35 -1.34 13.81 -6.98
CA GLU A 35 -1.03 13.20 -8.27
C GLU A 35 -0.71 11.70 -8.12
N PRO A 36 -1.09 10.85 -9.10
CA PRO A 36 -0.91 9.40 -9.02
C PRO A 36 0.52 8.96 -8.67
N GLN A 37 1.52 9.74 -9.08
CA GLN A 37 2.94 9.51 -8.81
C GLN A 37 3.35 9.72 -7.34
N LEU A 38 2.61 10.56 -6.61
CA LEU A 38 2.88 10.89 -5.20
C LEU A 38 1.99 10.12 -4.22
N ARG A 39 0.88 9.56 -4.72
CA ARG A 39 -0.19 8.95 -3.92
C ARG A 39 0.30 7.92 -2.90
N VAL A 40 1.24 7.04 -3.26
CA VAL A 40 1.79 6.05 -2.31
C VAL A 40 2.59 6.71 -1.20
N SER A 41 3.42 7.70 -1.52
CA SER A 41 4.22 8.41 -0.51
C SER A 41 3.31 9.13 0.49
N ALA A 42 2.33 9.86 -0.02
CA ALA A 42 1.39 10.60 0.81
C ALA A 42 0.47 9.70 1.63
N ALA A 43 -0.01 8.60 1.05
CA ALA A 43 -0.82 7.63 1.80
C ALA A 43 -0.08 7.07 3.03
N PHE A 44 1.23 6.83 2.94
CA PHE A 44 2.02 6.42 4.11
C PHE A 44 2.25 7.56 5.11
N ALA A 45 2.39 8.80 4.63
CA ALA A 45 2.47 9.97 5.51
C ALA A 45 1.16 10.18 6.29
N GLU A 46 0.01 10.11 5.60
CA GLU A 46 -1.32 10.19 6.18
C GLU A 46 -1.57 9.05 7.16
N LEU A 47 -1.22 7.81 6.79
CA LEU A 47 -1.35 6.65 7.67
C LEU A 47 -0.53 6.82 8.95
N THR A 48 0.68 7.41 8.87
CA THR A 48 1.53 7.68 10.05
C THR A 48 0.89 8.66 11.03
N LEU A 49 0.01 9.55 10.55
CA LEU A 49 -0.74 10.48 11.41
C LEU A 49 -2.01 9.84 11.99
N ALA A 50 -2.50 8.78 11.36
CA ALA A 50 -3.74 8.11 11.73
C ALA A 50 -3.56 6.97 12.75
N VAL A 51 -2.33 6.46 12.93
CA VAL A 51 -1.98 5.36 13.85
C VAL A 51 -0.94 5.76 14.89
#